data_AF-A0A3N5BEL9-F1
#
_entry.id   AF-A0A3N5BEL9-F1
#
_cell.length_a   1.000
_cell.length_b   1.000
_cell.length_c   1.000
_cell.angle_alpha   90.00
_cell.angle_beta   90.00
_cell.angle_gamma   90.00
#
_symmetry.space_group_name_H-M   'P 1'
#
loop_
_entity.id
_entity.type
_entity.pdbx_description
1 polymer ?
#
loop_
_entity_poly.entity_id
_entity_poly.type
_entity_poly.pdbx_seq_one_letter_code
_entity_poly.pdbx_strand_id
1 'polypeptide(L)'
;MSETKLDLILSELQSINNRVTSLENEFHKFATKDDLENFATKEDLKNFATKDDLKNFATKEDLKSFATKDDFNEFKNDLDRFATKDDLNEFKNDLDRFATKDDLQPVKDDLQVLKQNHEELKDEQQLIKQAVLETKDDVKELKQNQSSIYQVIGEHEVSLRNIKNFIL
;
A
#
# COMPACT_ATOMS: atom_id res chain seq x y z
N MET A 1 -39.27 -115.95 -41.50
CA MET A 1 -39.53 -114.93 -40.45
C MET A 1 -41.03 -114.68 -40.47
N SER A 2 -41.75 -114.65 -39.34
CA SER A 2 -43.20 -114.39 -39.35
C SER A 2 -43.48 -112.92 -39.61
N GLU A 3 -44.56 -112.62 -40.32
CA GLU A 3 -45.04 -111.27 -40.65
C GLU A 3 -45.07 -110.36 -39.40
N THR A 4 -45.48 -110.91 -38.25
CA THR A 4 -45.50 -110.24 -36.94
C THR A 4 -44.15 -109.74 -36.42
N LYS A 5 -43.04 -110.45 -36.70
CA LYS A 5 -41.70 -109.97 -36.32
C LYS A 5 -41.26 -108.83 -37.22
N LEU A 6 -41.69 -108.85 -38.49
CA LEU A 6 -41.42 -107.79 -39.44
C LEU A 6 -42.13 -106.50 -39.00
N ASP A 7 -43.41 -106.59 -38.61
CA ASP A 7 -44.21 -105.46 -38.13
C ASP A 7 -43.64 -104.80 -36.87
N LEU A 8 -43.13 -105.62 -35.92
CA LEU A 8 -42.50 -105.12 -34.70
C LEU A 8 -41.22 -104.34 -35.03
N ILE A 9 -40.37 -104.88 -35.91
CA ILE A 9 -39.13 -104.21 -36.36
C ILE A 9 -39.48 -102.90 -37.06
N LEU A 10 -40.51 -102.88 -37.90
CA LEU A 10 -41.01 -101.67 -38.57
C LEU A 10 -41.46 -100.61 -37.54
N SER A 11 -42.17 -101.01 -36.49
CA SER A 11 -42.60 -100.10 -35.43
C SER A 11 -41.43 -99.51 -34.63
N GLU A 12 -40.42 -100.32 -34.30
CA GLU A 12 -39.23 -99.85 -33.60
C GLU A 12 -38.40 -98.88 -34.44
N LEU A 13 -38.24 -99.17 -35.74
CA LEU A 13 -37.56 -98.26 -36.68
C LEU A 13 -38.30 -96.91 -36.79
N GLN A 14 -39.63 -96.91 -36.81
CA GLN A 14 -40.43 -95.68 -36.78
C GLN A 14 -40.22 -94.90 -35.47
N SER A 15 -40.21 -95.58 -34.33
CA SER A 15 -39.95 -94.96 -33.03
C SER A 15 -38.56 -94.33 -32.94
N ILE A 16 -37.54 -95.02 -33.43
CA ILE A 16 -36.17 -94.52 -33.49
C ILE A 16 -36.09 -93.30 -34.40
N ASN A 17 -36.71 -93.36 -35.58
CA ASN A 17 -36.74 -92.24 -36.51
C ASN A 17 -37.35 -90.99 -35.86
N ASN A 18 -38.47 -91.14 -35.16
CA ASN A 18 -39.11 -90.04 -34.44
C ASN A 18 -38.20 -89.44 -33.35
N ARG A 19 -37.47 -90.28 -32.61
CA ARG A 19 -36.50 -89.82 -31.59
C ARG A 19 -35.32 -89.09 -32.19
N VAL A 20 -34.80 -89.57 -33.32
CA VAL A 20 -33.70 -88.92 -34.06
C VAL A 20 -34.15 -87.54 -34.55
N THR A 21 -35.32 -87.45 -35.17
CA THR A 21 -35.89 -86.16 -35.60
C THR A 21 -36.11 -85.19 -34.43
N SER A 22 -36.53 -85.68 -33.26
CA SER A 22 -36.69 -84.84 -32.07
C SER A 22 -35.34 -84.30 -31.56
N LEU A 23 -34.29 -85.12 -31.56
CA LEU A 23 -32.95 -84.69 -31.17
C LEU A 23 -32.37 -83.67 -32.14
N GLU A 24 -32.55 -83.87 -33.45
CA GLU A 24 -32.16 -82.91 -34.48
C GLU A 24 -32.81 -81.54 -34.23
N ASN A 25 -34.11 -81.52 -33.92
CA ASN A 25 -34.82 -80.29 -33.56
C ASN A 25 -34.32 -79.64 -32.27
N GLU A 26 -33.86 -80.42 -31.28
CA GLU A 26 -33.24 -79.88 -30.07
C GLU A 26 -31.83 -79.35 -30.32
N PHE A 27 -31.05 -80.00 -31.18
CA PHE A 27 -29.73 -79.52 -31.58
C PHE A 27 -29.79 -78.16 -32.27
N HIS A 28 -30.82 -77.92 -33.08
CA HIS A 28 -31.07 -76.62 -33.71
C HIS A 28 -31.43 -75.49 -32.73
N LYS A 29 -31.69 -75.78 -31.45
CA LYS A 29 -31.93 -74.75 -30.41
C LYS A 29 -30.67 -74.25 -29.73
N PHE A 30 -29.53 -74.92 -29.91
CA PHE A 30 -28.27 -74.44 -29.37
C PHE A 30 -27.72 -73.29 -30.21
N ALA A 31 -27.07 -72.34 -29.55
CA ALA A 31 -26.34 -71.28 -30.22
C ALA A 31 -25.28 -71.88 -31.15
N THR A 32 -25.28 -71.39 -32.38
CA THR A 32 -24.29 -71.69 -33.41
C THR A 32 -23.05 -70.82 -33.23
N LYS A 33 -22.01 -71.08 -34.03
CA LYS A 33 -20.82 -70.22 -34.05
C LYS A 33 -21.16 -68.80 -34.54
N ASP A 34 -22.09 -68.69 -35.48
CA ASP A 34 -22.53 -67.43 -36.06
C ASP A 34 -23.26 -66.58 -35.01
N ASP A 35 -24.04 -67.22 -34.12
CA ASP A 35 -24.68 -66.54 -32.98
C ASP A 35 -23.68 -65.91 -32.00
N LEU A 36 -22.43 -66.38 -32.00
CA LEU A 36 -21.35 -65.91 -31.11
C LEU A 36 -20.39 -64.91 -31.79
N GLU A 37 -20.47 -64.73 -33.11
CA GLU A 37 -19.51 -63.91 -33.88
C GLU A 37 -19.50 -62.43 -33.45
N ASN A 38 -20.63 -61.93 -32.94
CA ASN A 38 -20.77 -60.55 -32.49
C ASN A 38 -20.43 -60.34 -31.00
N PHE A 39 -20.04 -61.38 -30.27
CA PHE A 39 -19.64 -61.25 -28.87
C PHE A 39 -18.17 -60.88 -28.76
N ALA A 40 -17.86 -59.92 -27.87
CA ALA A 40 -16.49 -59.58 -27.54
C ALA A 40 -15.75 -60.82 -26.97
N THR A 41 -14.58 -61.06 -27.52
CA THR A 41 -13.65 -62.09 -27.06
C THR A 41 -12.77 -61.56 -25.93
N LYS A 42 -12.01 -62.46 -25.30
CA LYS A 42 -11.02 -62.06 -24.30
C LYS A 42 -9.90 -61.19 -24.88
N GLU A 43 -9.57 -61.35 -26.16
CA GLU A 43 -8.58 -60.52 -26.82
C GLU A 43 -9.08 -59.09 -27.01
N ASP A 44 -10.37 -58.92 -27.35
CA ASP A 44 -10.99 -57.59 -27.50
C ASP A 44 -10.90 -56.77 -26.21
N LEU A 45 -10.97 -57.44 -25.05
CA LEU A 45 -10.92 -56.80 -23.74
C LEU A 45 -9.50 -56.46 -23.24
N LYS A 46 -8.43 -57.04 -23.80
CA LYS A 46 -7.06 -56.81 -23.32
C LYS A 46 -6.58 -55.38 -23.51
N ASN A 47 -7.12 -54.67 -24.50
CA ASN A 47 -6.73 -53.30 -24.82
C ASN A 47 -7.52 -52.25 -24.02
N PHE A 48 -8.50 -52.66 -23.23
CA PHE A 48 -9.26 -51.74 -22.38
C PHE A 48 -8.56 -51.52 -21.05
N ALA A 49 -8.50 -50.25 -20.62
CA ALA A 49 -8.06 -49.91 -19.28
C ALA A 49 -8.98 -50.54 -18.23
N THR A 50 -8.36 -51.08 -17.20
CA THR A 50 -9.03 -51.62 -16.02
C THR A 50 -9.28 -50.53 -14.98
N LYS A 51 -10.06 -50.85 -13.96
CA LYS A 51 -10.24 -49.94 -12.82
C LYS A 51 -8.94 -49.67 -12.07
N ASP A 52 -8.00 -50.62 -12.08
CA ASP A 52 -6.72 -50.47 -11.41
C ASP A 52 -5.82 -49.47 -12.15
N ASP A 53 -5.89 -49.42 -13.48
CA ASP A 53 -5.14 -48.45 -14.29
C ASP A 53 -5.53 -46.99 -14.00
N LEU A 54 -6.76 -46.77 -13.52
CA LEU A 54 -7.30 -45.44 -13.25
C LEU A 54 -7.04 -44.93 -11.81
N LYS A 55 -6.59 -45.79 -10.89
CA LYS A 55 -6.45 -45.45 -9.46
C LYS A 55 -5.48 -44.30 -9.17
N ASN A 56 -4.48 -44.12 -10.03
CA ASN A 56 -3.42 -43.12 -9.82
C ASN A 56 -3.67 -41.81 -10.57
N PHE A 57 -4.78 -41.68 -11.29
CA PHE A 57 -5.12 -40.44 -11.96
C PHE A 57 -5.73 -39.44 -10.97
N ALA A 58 -5.22 -38.21 -10.98
CA ALA A 58 -5.83 -37.12 -10.25
C ALA A 58 -7.25 -36.86 -10.77
N THR A 59 -8.17 -36.66 -9.83
CA THR A 59 -9.55 -36.27 -10.09
C THR A 59 -9.67 -34.75 -10.19
N LYS A 60 -10.82 -34.26 -10.65
CA LYS A 60 -11.10 -32.82 -10.65
C LYS A 60 -11.10 -32.22 -9.25
N GLU A 61 -11.46 -32.99 -8.22
CA GLU A 61 -11.44 -32.52 -6.83
C GLU A 61 -10.01 -32.29 -6.34
N ASP A 62 -9.08 -33.18 -6.71
CA ASP A 62 -7.65 -33.06 -6.34
C ASP A 62 -7.02 -31.78 -6.91
N LEU A 63 -7.57 -31.25 -8.00
CA LEU A 63 -7.07 -30.05 -8.66
C LEU A 63 -7.66 -28.74 -8.12
N LYS A 64 -8.74 -28.78 -7.32
CA LYS A 64 -9.42 -27.55 -6.84
C LYS A 64 -8.59 -26.71 -5.87
N SER A 65 -7.64 -27.32 -5.16
CA SER A 65 -6.80 -26.63 -4.18
C SER A 65 -5.61 -25.92 -4.82
N PHE A 66 -5.36 -26.09 -6.12
CA PHE A 66 -4.25 -25.43 -6.79
C PHE A 66 -4.61 -24.00 -7.17
N ALA A 67 -3.65 -23.10 -6.97
CA ALA A 67 -3.76 -21.73 -7.44
C ALA A 67 -3.98 -21.69 -8.96
N THR A 68 -4.88 -20.82 -9.35
CA THR A 68 -5.26 -20.53 -10.73
C THR A 68 -4.43 -19.38 -11.29
N LYS A 69 -4.59 -19.12 -12.59
CA LYS A 69 -4.00 -17.94 -13.21
C LYS A 69 -4.61 -16.64 -12.65
N ASP A 70 -5.87 -16.67 -12.23
CA ASP A 70 -6.55 -15.50 -11.70
C ASP A 70 -6.00 -15.12 -10.33
N ASP A 71 -5.68 -16.10 -9.48
CA ASP A 71 -5.00 -15.86 -8.20
C ASP A 71 -3.64 -15.17 -8.41
N PHE A 72 -2.91 -15.55 -9.46
CA PHE A 72 -1.63 -14.91 -9.80
C PHE A 72 -1.80 -13.49 -10.36
N ASN A 73 -2.87 -13.25 -11.14
CA ASN A 73 -3.20 -11.92 -11.63
C ASN A 73 -3.60 -10.99 -10.47
N GLU A 74 -4.33 -11.49 -9.48
CA GLU A 74 -4.65 -10.74 -8.26
C GLU A 74 -3.37 -10.37 -7.49
N PHE A 75 -2.47 -11.33 -7.28
CA PHE A 75 -1.17 -11.06 -6.65
C PHE A 75 -0.35 -10.01 -7.42
N LYS A 76 -0.36 -10.05 -8.75
CA LYS A 76 0.31 -9.06 -9.59
C LYS A 76 -0.31 -7.66 -9.43
N ASN A 77 -1.64 -7.57 -9.42
CA ASN A 77 -2.33 -6.30 -9.21
C ASN A 77 -2.05 -5.72 -7.83
N ASP A 78 -1.96 -6.56 -6.80
CA ASP A 78 -1.55 -6.14 -5.46
C ASP A 78 -0.11 -5.64 -5.44
N LEU A 79 0.79 -6.31 -6.17
CA LEU A 79 2.18 -5.86 -6.31
C LEU A 79 2.28 -4.48 -6.98
N ASP A 80 1.44 -4.21 -7.98
CA ASP A 80 1.39 -2.93 -8.68
C ASP A 80 0.87 -1.77 -7.80
N ARG A 81 0.27 -2.05 -6.63
CA ARG A 81 -0.15 -1.02 -5.65
C ARG A 81 0.97 -0.58 -4.72
N PHE A 82 2.09 -1.30 -4.67
CA PHE A 82 3.22 -0.90 -3.83
C PHE A 82 4.03 0.21 -4.48
N ALA A 83 4.60 1.07 -3.65
CA ALA A 83 5.52 2.11 -4.10
C ALA A 83 6.68 1.48 -4.89
N THR A 84 6.91 2.03 -6.07
CA THR A 84 7.98 1.65 -6.97
C THR A 84 9.29 2.31 -6.56
N LYS A 85 10.39 1.90 -7.20
CA LYS A 85 11.68 2.59 -7.04
C LYS A 85 11.63 4.04 -7.52
N ASP A 86 10.78 4.33 -8.51
CA ASP A 86 10.64 5.67 -9.06
C ASP A 86 9.93 6.59 -8.05
N ASP A 87 8.89 6.10 -7.38
CA ASP A 87 8.22 6.82 -6.28
C ASP A 87 9.20 7.16 -5.15
N LEU A 88 10.09 6.22 -4.79
CA LEU A 88 11.13 6.44 -3.79
C LEU A 88 12.18 7.46 -4.24
N ASN A 89 12.53 7.46 -5.53
CA ASN A 89 13.46 8.44 -6.11
C ASN A 89 12.83 9.84 -6.13
N GLU A 90 11.54 9.95 -6.44
CA GLU A 90 10.81 11.22 -6.37
C GLU A 90 10.80 11.77 -4.94
N PHE A 91 10.48 10.92 -3.95
CA PHE A 91 10.54 11.32 -2.54
C PHE A 91 11.94 11.77 -2.11
N LYS A 92 12.99 11.09 -2.59
CA LYS A 92 14.38 11.49 -2.32
C LYS A 92 14.72 12.84 -2.96
N ASN A 93 14.29 13.07 -4.20
CA ASN A 93 14.49 14.34 -4.89
C ASN A 93 13.76 15.48 -4.17
N ASP A 94 12.54 15.22 -3.67
CA ASP A 94 11.81 16.20 -2.86
C ASP A 94 12.51 16.46 -1.53
N LEU A 95 13.08 15.44 -0.88
CA LEU A 95 13.89 15.61 0.32
C LEU A 95 15.12 16.49 0.07
N ASP A 96 15.79 16.30 -1.07
CA ASP A 96 16.96 17.08 -1.48
C ASP A 96 16.63 18.56 -1.78
N ARG A 97 15.35 18.92 -1.98
CA ARG A 97 14.91 20.31 -2.15
C ARG A 97 14.73 21.07 -0.82
N PHE A 98 14.70 20.38 0.32
CA PHE A 98 14.59 21.04 1.61
C PHE A 98 15.93 21.65 2.02
N ALA A 99 15.88 22.81 2.68
CA ALA A 99 17.06 23.44 3.25
C ALA A 99 17.75 22.50 4.24
N THR A 100 19.04 22.28 4.03
CA THR A 100 19.89 21.49 4.92
C THR A 100 20.29 22.30 6.15
N LYS A 101 20.93 21.63 7.11
CA LYS A 101 21.50 22.33 8.27
C LYS A 101 22.55 23.35 7.87
N ASP A 102 23.31 23.06 6.81
CA ASP A 102 24.37 23.94 6.33
C ASP A 102 23.76 25.19 5.66
N ASP A 103 22.65 25.04 4.94
CA ASP A 103 21.92 26.18 4.36
C ASP A 103 21.37 27.14 5.41
N LEU A 104 21.10 26.66 6.63
CA LEU A 104 20.59 27.46 7.75
C LEU A 104 21.71 28.08 8.61
N GLN A 105 22.97 27.70 8.39
CA GLN A 105 24.11 28.25 9.11
C GLN A 105 24.27 29.78 8.93
N PRO A 106 24.21 30.37 7.72
CA PRO A 106 24.30 31.82 7.57
C PRO A 106 23.17 32.57 8.30
N VAL A 107 21.93 32.03 8.29
CA VAL A 107 20.80 32.63 9.02
C VAL A 107 21.06 32.63 10.53
N LYS A 108 21.68 31.57 11.05
CA LYS A 108 22.05 31.48 12.47
C LYS A 108 23.14 32.50 12.82
N ASP A 109 24.11 32.70 11.94
CA ASP A 109 25.20 33.66 12.13
C ASP A 109 24.67 35.10 12.07
N ASP A 110 23.82 35.42 11.09
CA ASP A 110 23.12 36.71 11.00
C ASP A 110 22.29 36.99 12.26
N LEU A 111 21.61 35.97 12.79
CA LEU A 111 20.84 36.11 14.03
C LEU A 111 21.74 36.38 15.25
N GLN A 112 22.96 35.83 15.30
CA GLN A 112 23.91 36.15 16.36
C GLN A 112 24.40 37.60 16.26
N VAL A 113 24.73 38.07 15.06
CA VAL A 113 25.12 39.46 14.82
C VAL A 113 23.99 40.41 15.19
N LEU A 114 22.75 40.12 14.78
CA LEU A 114 21.59 40.93 15.15
C LEU A 114 21.37 41.01 16.66
N LYS A 115 21.58 39.90 17.39
CA LYS A 115 21.51 39.89 18.86
C LYS A 115 22.58 40.78 19.48
N GLN A 116 23.80 40.73 18.97
CA GLN A 116 24.89 41.57 19.45
C GLN A 116 24.59 43.06 19.23
N ASN A 117 24.19 43.43 18.01
CA ASN A 117 23.83 44.81 17.68
C ASN A 117 22.65 45.32 18.53
N HIS A 118 21.70 44.44 18.87
CA HIS A 118 20.57 44.81 19.73
C HIS A 118 21.02 45.18 21.16
N GLU A 119 21.95 44.43 21.75
CA GLU A 119 22.48 44.76 23.08
C GLU A 119 23.32 46.05 23.03
N GLU A 120 24.14 46.26 21.99
CA GLU A 120 24.89 47.51 21.83
C GLU A 120 23.97 48.74 21.73
N LEU A 121 22.91 48.67 20.92
CA LEU A 121 21.92 49.74 20.81
C LEU A 121 21.21 50.01 22.14
N LYS A 122 20.94 48.98 22.92
CA LYS A 122 20.30 49.10 24.22
C LYS A 122 21.21 49.78 25.23
N ASP A 123 22.51 49.51 25.19
CA ASP A 123 23.51 50.19 26.02
C ASP A 123 23.66 51.66 25.61
N GLU A 124 23.75 51.96 24.32
CA GLU A 124 23.77 53.33 23.80
C GLU A 124 22.50 54.12 24.20
N GLN A 125 21.33 53.48 24.13
CA GLN A 125 20.07 54.10 24.56
C GLN A 125 20.06 54.44 26.06
N GLN A 126 20.68 53.62 26.91
CA GLN A 126 20.81 53.92 28.34
C GLN A 126 21.70 55.15 28.58
N LEU A 127 22.84 55.21 27.88
CA LEU A 127 23.76 56.35 27.96
C LEU A 127 23.09 57.65 27.47
N ILE A 128 22.40 57.60 26.33
CA ILE A 128 21.65 58.76 25.81
C ILE A 128 20.57 59.21 26.81
N LYS A 129 19.83 58.26 27.40
CA LYS A 129 18.80 58.58 28.40
C LYS A 129 19.41 59.29 29.61
N GLN A 130 20.59 58.88 30.06
CA GLN A 130 21.30 59.51 31.17
C GLN A 130 21.75 60.93 30.81
N ALA A 131 22.39 61.11 29.65
CA ALA A 131 22.85 62.42 29.18
C ALA A 131 21.69 63.42 29.00
N VAL A 132 20.53 62.95 28.54
CA VAL A 132 19.30 63.77 28.42
C VAL A 132 18.78 64.20 29.79
N LEU A 133 18.87 63.36 30.82
CA LEU A 133 18.47 63.72 32.19
C LEU A 133 19.41 64.79 32.77
N GLU A 134 20.71 64.62 32.61
CA GLU A 134 21.72 65.61 33.05
C GLU A 134 21.50 66.95 32.37
N THR A 135 21.35 66.97 31.04
CA THR A 135 21.09 68.20 30.27
C THR A 135 19.79 68.87 30.73
N LYS A 136 18.76 68.08 31.07
CA LYS A 136 17.49 68.61 31.58
C LYS A 136 17.67 69.30 32.94
N ASP A 137 18.51 68.75 33.81
CA ASP A 137 18.83 69.33 35.11
C ASP A 137 19.66 70.62 34.95
N ASP A 138 20.67 70.62 34.08
CA ASP A 138 21.46 71.82 33.76
C ASP A 138 20.58 72.96 33.22
N VAL A 139 19.64 72.64 32.31
CA VAL A 139 18.68 73.62 31.77
C VAL A 139 17.76 74.18 32.86
N LYS A 140 17.38 73.36 33.85
CA LYS A 140 16.57 73.81 34.98
C LYS A 140 17.35 74.78 35.88
N GLU A 141 18.62 74.49 36.15
CA GLU A 141 19.50 75.39 36.90
C GLU A 141 19.71 76.72 36.15
N LEU A 142 19.98 76.67 34.85
CA LEU A 142 20.11 77.88 34.03
C LEU A 142 18.85 78.76 34.07
N LYS A 143 17.65 78.16 34.01
CA LYS A 143 16.38 78.89 34.15
C LYS A 143 16.21 79.55 35.51
N GLN A 144 16.67 78.89 36.58
CA GLN A 144 16.65 79.46 37.93
C GLN A 144 17.63 80.64 38.03
N ASN A 145 18.87 80.45 37.57
CA ASN A 145 19.89 81.49 37.53
C ASN A 145 19.44 82.71 36.70
N GLN A 146 18.81 82.48 35.54
CA GLN A 146 18.23 83.55 34.73
C GLN A 146 17.14 84.32 35.49
N SER A 147 16.28 83.63 36.24
CA SER A 147 15.24 84.27 37.06
C SER A 147 15.84 85.14 38.16
N SER A 148 16.88 84.64 38.84
CA SER A 148 17.62 85.40 39.85
C SER A 148 18.29 86.65 39.27
N ILE A 149 18.91 86.55 38.07
CA ILE A 149 19.53 87.69 37.40
C ILE A 149 18.49 88.77 37.09
N TYR A 150 17.31 88.41 36.56
CA TYR A 150 16.26 89.38 36.28
C TYR A 150 15.79 90.11 37.55
N GLN A 151 15.70 89.41 38.68
CA GLN A 151 15.37 90.05 39.96
C GLN A 151 16.42 91.09 40.37
N VAL A 152 17.71 90.72 40.33
CA VAL A 152 18.82 91.62 40.68
C VAL A 152 18.86 92.84 39.76
N ILE A 153 18.69 92.65 38.44
CA ILE A 153 18.64 93.76 37.48
C ILE A 153 17.45 94.69 37.81
N GLY A 154 16.27 94.15 38.10
CA GLY A 154 15.11 94.96 38.49
C GLY A 154 15.36 95.77 39.77
N GLU A 155 15.99 95.19 40.78
CA GLU A 155 16.39 95.89 42.02
C GLU A 155 17.39 97.02 41.74
N HIS A 156 18.37 96.78 40.86
CA HIS A 156 19.31 97.79 40.41
C HIS A 156 18.62 98.93 39.63
N GLU A 157 17.68 98.63 38.74
CA GLU A 157 16.92 99.65 37.99
C GLU A 157 16.14 100.59 38.91
N VAL A 158 15.52 100.05 39.96
CA VAL A 158 14.84 100.86 40.99
C VAL A 158 15.83 101.73 41.74
N SER A 159 16.97 101.16 42.15
CA SER A 159 18.02 101.88 42.88
C SER A 159 18.60 103.04 42.06
N LEU A 160 18.88 102.83 40.77
CA LEU A 160 19.35 103.87 39.86
C LEU A 160 18.32 104.99 39.66
N ARG A 161 17.03 104.65 39.57
CA ARG A 161 15.94 105.65 39.49
C ARG A 161 15.90 106.53 40.74
N ASN A 162 16.05 105.94 41.92
CA ASN A 162 16.06 106.67 43.19
C ASN A 162 17.26 107.64 43.29
N ILE A 163 18.46 107.19 42.90
CA ILE A 163 19.66 108.05 42.86
C ILE A 163 19.47 109.22 41.89
N LYS A 164 18.94 108.95 40.68
CA LYS A 164 18.69 109.97 39.67
C LYS A 164 17.74 111.07 40.18
N ASN A 165 16.70 110.70 40.93
CA ASN A 165 15.74 111.65 41.52
C ASN A 165 16.31 112.46 42.69
N PHE A 166 17.44 112.04 43.30
CA PHE A 166 18.07 112.75 44.41
C PHE A 166 19.08 113.81 43.94
N ILE A 167 19.69 113.61 42.76
CA ILE A 167 20.77 114.45 42.23
C ILE A 167 20.25 115.53 41.25
N LEU A 168 19.03 115.37 40.72
CA LEU A 168 18.35 116.33 39.83
C LEU A 168 17.23 117.05 40.59
#